data_AF-A0A553JK32-F1
#
_entry.id   AF-A0A553JK32-F1
#
_cell.length_a   1.000
_cell.length_b   1.000
_cell.length_c   1.000
_cell.angle_alpha   90.00
_cell.angle_beta   90.00
_cell.angle_gamma   90.00
#
_symmetry.space_group_name_H-M   'P 1'
#
loop_
_entity.id
_entity.type
_entity.pdbx_description
1 polymer ?
#
loop_
_entity_poly.entity_id
_entity_poly.type
_entity_poly.pdbx_seq_one_letter_code
_entity_poly.pdbx_strand_id
1 'polypeptide(L)'
;MTVKNRRELKQKYRTGAQPTAQDYADLIDSGFNAVDDGIFKPIEPHLPLRIKGNGSSLSVLDLYDDATHNWRFGLMSGIDSGFNIADAAGSSHLFMESGSGNLGLGSTKPKAKLHINQSAALGDALYVQDSAADLTPTRISNAGHFYISSLKDGEDGGPLKDASLYVNGDFHLVDETSDKSYLHVNKKGVMSVNGEAVGNAPFFQVNCGSKFVGDVLITGKLTVEQQMEIKATVGADGQTIKLGDSIGDQVEVPGKLNSGTSQPLQINDSIQLNETHSVSKISNNLIANNSNPAVDTLLTEFAIHQVLPRGSIIMWSGSNVPSGWALCDGQSNTPDLRGRFIICAGQGNSLTNRPLGVGGGAEQVTLSMANMPAHKHDVSDSGHNHGVNDSGHGHSIYDPGHSHYLDLDDSGGGGGVDDAGESSEGGTSTSGSTTGISINSSTTGITLDSARASISETSKGNGQAFSNLPPFYSLAFLMKMTG
;
A
#
# COMPACT_ATOMS: atom_id res chain seq x y z
N MET A 1 -0.19 21.15 104.90
CA MET A 1 0.18 20.88 106.31
C MET A 1 0.69 19.46 106.38
N THR A 2 1.90 19.24 106.88
CA THR A 2 2.48 17.89 107.01
C THR A 2 1.90 17.23 108.25
N VAL A 3 0.92 16.35 108.06
CA VAL A 3 0.35 15.55 109.13
C VAL A 3 1.44 14.63 109.70
N LYS A 4 1.58 14.55 111.03
CA LYS A 4 2.57 13.68 111.68
C LYS A 4 2.29 12.23 111.32
N ASN A 5 3.34 11.47 111.02
CA ASN A 5 3.16 10.04 110.70
C ASN A 5 2.79 9.24 111.97
N ARG A 6 2.25 8.02 111.78
CA ARG A 6 1.80 7.17 112.90
C ARG A 6 2.91 6.87 113.91
N ARG A 7 4.18 6.84 113.49
CA ARG A 7 5.32 6.59 114.39
C ARG A 7 5.55 7.78 115.33
N GLU A 8 5.47 9.00 114.81
CA GLU A 8 5.56 10.24 115.59
C GLU A 8 4.37 10.38 116.55
N LEU A 9 3.14 10.13 116.08
CA LEU A 9 1.94 10.18 116.91
C LEU A 9 2.02 9.17 118.07
N LYS A 10 2.40 7.92 117.81
CA LYS A 10 2.55 6.90 118.86
C LYS A 10 3.56 7.28 119.94
N GLN A 11 4.54 8.14 119.66
CA GLN A 11 5.47 8.62 120.69
C GLN A 11 4.81 9.65 121.62
N LYS A 12 3.84 10.43 121.13
CA LYS A 12 3.11 11.46 121.90
C LYS A 12 2.07 10.88 122.85
N TYR A 13 1.56 9.67 122.58
CA TYR A 13 0.50 9.00 123.36
C TYR A 13 1.00 7.83 124.23
N ARG A 14 2.25 7.85 124.68
CA ARG A 14 2.77 6.83 125.61
C ARG A 14 2.31 7.09 127.03
N THR A 15 2.24 6.05 127.86
CA THR A 15 1.93 6.18 129.29
C THR A 15 2.87 7.20 129.94
N GLY A 16 2.30 8.23 130.57
CA GLY A 16 3.03 9.32 131.20
C GLY A 16 3.39 10.50 130.29
N ALA A 17 3.12 10.43 128.98
CA ALA A 17 3.24 11.57 128.08
C ALA A 17 2.03 12.52 128.23
N GLN A 18 2.24 13.81 127.99
CA GLN A 18 1.19 14.83 127.96
C GLN A 18 1.02 15.34 126.52
N PRO A 19 0.10 14.77 125.71
CA PRO A 19 -0.17 15.24 124.36
C PRO A 19 -0.72 16.67 124.39
N THR A 20 -0.28 17.51 123.45
CA THR A 20 -0.77 18.87 123.29
C THR A 20 -2.10 18.89 122.53
N ALA A 21 -2.83 20.02 122.58
CA ALA A 21 -4.03 20.20 121.76
C ALA A 21 -3.76 19.97 120.26
N GLN A 22 -2.58 20.37 119.77
CA GLN A 22 -2.16 20.10 118.40
C GLN A 22 -1.91 18.61 118.14
N ASP A 23 -1.38 17.85 119.10
CA ASP A 23 -1.21 16.40 118.93
C ASP A 23 -2.57 15.69 118.78
N TYR A 24 -3.60 16.17 119.50
CA TYR A 24 -4.98 15.67 119.33
C TYR A 24 -5.58 16.07 117.99
N ALA A 25 -5.36 17.29 117.51
CA ALA A 25 -5.76 17.70 116.17
C ALA A 25 -5.07 16.83 115.11
N ASP A 26 -3.74 16.66 115.19
CA ASP A 26 -2.98 15.82 114.28
C ASP A 26 -3.46 14.36 114.30
N LEU A 27 -3.84 13.82 115.46
CA LEU A 27 -4.39 12.47 115.58
C LEU A 27 -5.76 12.32 114.90
N ILE A 28 -6.65 13.30 115.10
CA ILE A 28 -7.99 13.33 114.50
C ILE A 28 -7.86 13.43 112.97
N ASP A 29 -7.05 14.37 112.49
CA ASP A 29 -6.84 14.63 111.06
C ASP A 29 -6.06 13.49 110.35
N SER A 30 -5.38 12.64 111.11
CA SER A 30 -4.68 11.44 110.57
C SER A 30 -5.59 10.23 110.35
N GLY A 31 -6.80 10.25 110.92
CA GLY A 31 -7.76 9.15 110.84
C GLY A 31 -8.68 9.25 109.63
N PHE A 32 -9.29 8.13 109.23
CA PHE A 32 -10.43 8.15 108.31
C PHE A 32 -11.73 8.37 109.10
N ASN A 33 -12.51 9.38 108.70
CA ASN A 33 -13.84 9.69 109.19
C ASN A 33 -14.88 9.27 108.13
N ALA A 34 -15.78 8.34 108.49
CA ALA A 34 -16.74 7.78 107.55
C ALA A 34 -17.73 8.80 106.95
N VAL A 35 -18.03 9.87 107.68
CA VAL A 35 -18.94 10.94 107.23
C VAL A 35 -18.21 11.95 106.35
N ASP A 36 -17.05 12.41 106.82
CA ASP A 36 -16.30 13.49 106.16
C ASP A 36 -15.49 12.99 104.95
N ASP A 37 -14.94 11.77 105.02
CA ASP A 37 -14.16 11.16 103.92
C ASP A 37 -15.01 10.32 102.96
N GLY A 38 -16.31 10.16 103.23
CA GLY A 38 -17.25 9.53 102.31
C GLY A 38 -17.11 8.01 102.15
N ILE A 39 -16.38 7.31 103.02
CA ILE A 39 -16.21 5.85 103.01
C ILE A 39 -17.12 5.22 104.07
N PHE A 40 -18.14 4.45 103.67
CA PHE A 40 -19.07 3.83 104.62
C PHE A 40 -19.59 2.46 104.14
N LYS A 41 -19.84 1.56 105.10
CA LYS A 41 -20.48 0.26 104.87
C LYS A 41 -21.96 0.35 105.29
N PRO A 42 -22.92 0.12 104.38
CA PRO A 42 -24.35 0.13 104.73
C PRO A 42 -24.70 -0.94 105.79
N ILE A 43 -25.75 -0.66 106.57
CA ILE A 43 -26.24 -1.55 107.64
C ILE A 43 -26.74 -2.89 107.07
N GLU A 44 -27.21 -2.89 105.83
CA GLU A 44 -27.65 -4.11 105.15
C GLU A 44 -26.44 -4.99 104.78
N PRO A 45 -26.36 -6.23 105.31
CA PRO A 45 -25.14 -7.06 105.22
C PRO A 45 -24.67 -7.33 103.78
N HIS A 46 -25.63 -7.42 102.84
CA HIS A 46 -25.40 -7.79 101.45
C HIS A 46 -24.97 -6.60 100.56
N LEU A 47 -25.08 -5.35 101.03
CA LEU A 47 -24.67 -4.18 100.25
C LEU A 47 -23.16 -3.96 100.35
N PRO A 48 -22.43 -3.66 99.26
CA PRO A 48 -20.98 -3.48 99.30
C PRO A 48 -20.56 -2.22 100.07
N LEU A 49 -19.27 -2.13 100.41
CA LEU A 49 -18.66 -0.87 100.85
C LEU A 49 -18.93 0.22 99.80
N ARG A 50 -19.34 1.40 100.25
CA ARG A 50 -19.59 2.56 99.38
C ARG A 50 -18.55 3.63 99.64
N ILE A 51 -18.08 4.23 98.55
CA ILE A 51 -17.24 5.42 98.60
C ILE A 51 -17.95 6.49 97.81
N LYS A 52 -18.22 7.63 98.45
CA LYS A 52 -18.89 8.77 97.86
C LYS A 52 -17.85 9.68 97.22
N GLY A 53 -18.05 10.02 95.95
CA GLY A 53 -17.23 11.02 95.27
C GLY A 53 -17.34 12.38 95.97
N ASN A 54 -16.20 13.07 96.12
CA ASN A 54 -16.11 14.36 96.79
C ASN A 54 -16.05 15.53 95.78
N GLY A 55 -16.58 16.69 96.17
CA GLY A 55 -16.58 17.92 95.37
C GLY A 55 -17.43 17.87 94.09
N SER A 56 -17.28 18.88 93.24
CA SER A 56 -17.96 18.97 91.94
C SER A 56 -17.49 17.92 90.92
N SER A 57 -16.27 17.41 91.09
CA SER A 57 -15.65 16.40 90.22
C SER A 57 -15.95 14.95 90.64
N LEU A 58 -16.73 14.76 91.72
CA LEU A 58 -17.12 13.47 92.30
C LEU A 58 -15.99 12.42 92.30
N SER A 59 -14.80 12.85 92.66
CA SER A 59 -13.59 12.03 92.63
C SER A 59 -13.53 11.11 93.85
N VAL A 60 -13.08 9.88 93.65
CA VAL A 60 -13.12 8.80 94.66
C VAL A 60 -11.72 8.35 95.05
N LEU A 61 -10.81 8.19 94.10
CA LEU A 61 -9.46 7.71 94.36
C LEU A 61 -8.47 8.33 93.37
N ASP A 62 -7.44 8.99 93.89
CA ASP A 62 -6.30 9.46 93.11
C ASP A 62 -5.13 8.47 93.31
N LEU A 63 -4.68 7.85 92.22
CA LEU A 63 -3.42 7.10 92.17
C LEU A 63 -2.35 8.04 91.62
N TYR A 64 -1.34 8.40 92.40
CA TYR A 64 -0.35 9.41 92.00
C TYR A 64 1.07 9.00 92.41
N ASP A 65 2.06 9.43 91.62
CA ASP A 65 3.49 9.37 91.96
C ASP A 65 4.01 10.79 92.29
N ASP A 66 3.62 11.77 91.47
CA ASP A 66 3.84 13.20 91.70
C ASP A 66 2.57 14.01 91.39
N ALA A 67 2.66 15.34 91.44
CA ALA A 67 1.52 16.24 91.22
C ALA A 67 1.01 16.27 89.77
N THR A 68 1.77 15.72 88.81
CA THR A 68 1.49 15.75 87.37
C THR A 68 1.15 14.37 86.78
N HIS A 69 1.62 13.30 87.43
CA HIS A 69 1.36 11.91 87.06
C HIS A 69 0.37 11.30 88.04
N ASN A 70 -0.91 11.54 87.79
CA ASN A 70 -1.98 10.98 88.57
C ASN A 70 -3.14 10.47 87.69
N TRP A 71 -3.74 9.39 88.17
CA TRP A 71 -4.95 8.81 87.62
C TRP A 71 -6.05 8.96 88.64
N ARG A 72 -7.11 9.69 88.27
CA ARG A 72 -8.25 9.98 89.11
C ARG A 72 -9.42 9.11 88.70
N PHE A 73 -9.87 8.29 89.64
CA PHE A 73 -11.07 7.47 89.53
C PHE A 73 -12.23 8.21 90.19
N GLY A 74 -13.36 8.29 89.50
CA GLY A 74 -14.53 8.97 90.04
C GLY A 74 -15.78 8.79 89.20
N LEU A 75 -16.79 9.58 89.55
CA LEU A 75 -18.00 9.73 88.77
C LEU A 75 -18.00 11.08 88.06
N MET A 76 -18.77 11.19 86.98
CA MET A 76 -19.14 12.49 86.43
C MET A 76 -20.62 12.75 86.72
N SER A 77 -20.96 13.97 87.15
CA SER A 77 -22.33 14.37 87.47
C SER A 77 -22.93 15.20 86.33
N GLY A 78 -24.21 15.02 86.03
CA GLY A 78 -24.92 15.75 84.99
C GLY A 78 -25.89 14.85 84.22
N ILE A 79 -26.30 15.33 83.04
CA ILE A 79 -27.15 14.58 82.10
C ILE A 79 -26.42 13.31 81.63
N ASP A 80 -25.11 13.42 81.40
CA ASP A 80 -24.23 12.31 81.03
C ASP A 80 -23.48 11.82 82.27
N SER A 81 -24.19 11.26 83.25
CA SER A 81 -23.58 10.71 84.45
C SER A 81 -22.92 9.35 84.19
N GLY A 82 -21.80 9.04 84.85
CA GLY A 82 -21.07 7.80 84.55
C GLY A 82 -19.79 7.59 85.34
N PHE A 83 -19.16 6.43 85.14
CA PHE A 83 -17.83 6.12 85.66
C PHE A 83 -16.77 6.82 84.82
N ASN A 84 -15.79 7.45 85.48
CA ASN A 84 -14.78 8.27 84.82
C ASN A 84 -13.37 7.99 85.36
N ILE A 85 -12.42 7.98 84.44
CA ILE A 85 -10.99 7.98 84.72
C ILE A 85 -10.39 9.22 84.02
N ALA A 86 -9.79 10.10 84.83
CA ALA A 86 -9.25 11.39 84.38
C ALA A 86 -7.81 11.63 84.87
N ASP A 87 -7.15 12.63 84.29
CA ASP A 87 -5.87 13.16 84.77
C ASP A 87 -6.03 14.18 85.93
N ALA A 88 -4.90 14.74 86.40
CA ALA A 88 -4.85 15.81 87.42
C ALA A 88 -5.74 17.00 87.08
N ALA A 89 -5.72 17.38 85.80
CA ALA A 89 -6.39 18.55 85.26
C ALA A 89 -7.90 18.32 85.11
N GLY A 90 -8.37 17.07 85.25
CA GLY A 90 -9.77 16.68 85.11
C GLY A 90 -10.16 16.31 83.68
N SER A 91 -9.21 16.17 82.77
CA SER A 91 -9.46 15.68 81.41
C SER A 91 -9.79 14.19 81.46
N SER A 92 -10.94 13.80 80.91
CA SER A 92 -11.38 12.41 80.88
C SER A 92 -10.62 11.63 79.81
N HIS A 93 -10.02 10.50 80.20
CA HIS A 93 -9.38 9.54 79.30
C HIS A 93 -10.28 8.35 79.00
N LEU A 94 -11.03 7.88 80.01
CA LEU A 94 -12.03 6.83 79.86
C LEU A 94 -13.30 7.24 80.60
N PHE A 95 -14.43 7.16 79.91
CA PHE A 95 -15.74 7.45 80.48
C PHE A 95 -16.75 6.38 80.07
N MET A 96 -17.55 5.90 81.01
CA MET A 96 -18.65 4.99 80.74
C MET A 96 -19.95 5.62 81.23
N GLU A 97 -20.85 5.92 80.29
CA GLU A 97 -22.13 6.54 80.59
C GLU A 97 -23.05 5.55 81.33
N SER A 98 -23.60 5.97 82.47
CA SER A 98 -24.44 5.12 83.32
C SER A 98 -25.79 4.76 82.68
N GLY A 99 -26.35 5.63 81.83
CA GLY A 99 -27.65 5.42 81.21
C GLY A 99 -27.58 4.47 80.01
N SER A 100 -26.69 4.75 79.06
CA SER A 100 -26.56 4.01 77.80
C SER A 100 -25.57 2.84 77.85
N GLY A 101 -24.63 2.85 78.81
CA GLY A 101 -23.49 1.94 78.87
C GLY A 101 -22.44 2.20 77.78
N ASN A 102 -22.52 3.32 77.06
CA ASN A 102 -21.56 3.64 76.02
C ASN A 102 -20.20 4.02 76.62
N LEU A 103 -19.12 3.51 76.04
CA LEU A 103 -17.73 3.73 76.45
C LEU A 103 -17.09 4.80 75.57
N GLY A 104 -16.60 5.87 76.18
CA GLY A 104 -15.83 6.94 75.54
C GLY A 104 -14.35 6.83 75.92
N LEU A 105 -13.47 6.83 74.92
CA LEU A 105 -12.03 7.05 75.09
C LEU A 105 -11.73 8.48 74.63
N GLY A 106 -11.31 9.35 75.55
CA GLY A 106 -11.09 10.78 75.29
C GLY A 106 -12.38 11.60 75.05
N SER A 107 -13.56 11.07 75.40
CA SER A 107 -14.83 11.77 75.29
C SER A 107 -15.79 11.42 76.42
N THR A 108 -16.40 12.45 77.02
CA THR A 108 -17.45 12.32 78.03
C THR A 108 -18.86 12.24 77.43
N LYS A 109 -18.98 12.33 76.10
CA LYS A 109 -20.25 12.26 75.36
C LYS A 109 -20.14 11.22 74.24
N PRO A 110 -20.13 9.92 74.58
CA PRO A 110 -19.98 8.87 73.59
C PRO A 110 -21.20 8.80 72.66
N LYS A 111 -20.97 8.93 71.35
CA LYS A 111 -22.04 8.90 70.32
C LYS A 111 -22.37 7.48 69.83
N ALA A 112 -21.58 6.50 70.24
CA ALA A 112 -21.70 5.10 69.89
C ALA A 112 -21.30 4.22 71.09
N LYS A 113 -21.55 2.91 71.01
CA LYS A 113 -21.20 1.96 72.08
C LYS A 113 -19.73 2.03 72.49
N LEU A 114 -18.85 2.24 71.52
CA LEU A 114 -17.46 2.62 71.72
C LEU A 114 -17.22 3.89 70.90
N HIS A 115 -16.86 5.00 71.55
CA HIS A 115 -16.50 6.25 70.91
C HIS A 115 -15.04 6.59 71.26
N ILE A 116 -14.17 6.53 70.26
CA ILE A 116 -12.78 6.97 70.40
C ILE A 116 -12.68 8.38 69.83
N ASN A 117 -12.44 9.36 70.69
CA ASN A 117 -12.29 10.75 70.30
C ASN A 117 -10.80 11.11 70.23
N GLN A 118 -10.27 11.15 69.02
CA GLN A 118 -8.89 11.55 68.78
C GLN A 118 -8.78 13.07 68.75
N SER A 119 -8.38 13.67 69.87
CA SER A 119 -8.02 15.08 69.92
C SER A 119 -6.53 15.25 69.60
N ALA A 120 -6.22 15.47 68.33
CA ALA A 120 -5.00 16.08 67.77
C ALA A 120 -3.59 15.64 68.29
N ALA A 121 -3.44 14.48 68.92
CA ALA A 121 -2.16 13.96 69.39
C ALA A 121 -1.68 12.78 68.55
N LEU A 122 -0.36 12.70 68.36
CA LEU A 122 0.36 11.67 67.62
C LEU A 122 -0.05 10.27 68.09
N GLY A 123 -0.71 9.47 67.23
CA GLY A 123 -1.08 8.08 67.52
C GLY A 123 -2.37 7.63 66.84
N ASP A 124 -2.50 6.33 66.60
CA ASP A 124 -3.65 5.73 65.94
C ASP A 124 -4.84 5.53 66.92
N ALA A 125 -6.07 5.60 66.43
CA ALA A 125 -7.31 5.54 67.24
C ALA A 125 -7.51 4.13 67.78
N LEU A 126 -7.19 3.16 66.93
CA LEU A 126 -7.21 1.75 67.22
C LEU A 126 -5.97 1.17 66.56
N TYR A 127 -5.19 0.39 67.28
CA TYR A 127 -4.00 -0.26 66.77
C TYR A 127 -3.97 -1.69 67.29
N VAL A 128 -4.15 -2.66 66.38
CA VAL A 128 -4.16 -4.08 66.67
C VAL A 128 -2.94 -4.70 66.00
N GLN A 129 -2.01 -5.20 66.81
CA GLN A 129 -0.79 -5.88 66.37
C GLN A 129 -0.74 -7.30 66.95
N ASP A 130 -0.18 -8.25 66.20
CA ASP A 130 -0.03 -9.64 66.64
C ASP A 130 1.36 -9.96 67.22
N SER A 131 2.33 -9.08 67.01
CA SER A 131 3.71 -9.23 67.44
C SER A 131 4.41 -7.88 67.56
N ALA A 132 5.49 -7.81 68.35
CA ALA A 132 6.32 -6.61 68.49
C ALA A 132 7.03 -6.21 67.19
N ALA A 133 7.09 -7.12 66.19
CA ALA A 133 7.65 -6.88 64.85
C ALA A 133 6.57 -6.91 63.75
N ASP A 134 5.31 -6.67 64.10
CA ASP A 134 4.22 -6.59 63.14
C ASP A 134 4.38 -5.33 62.26
N LEU A 135 4.73 -5.54 60.99
CA LEU A 135 4.86 -4.49 59.98
C LEU A 135 3.50 -4.17 59.31
N THR A 136 2.46 -4.90 59.70
CA THR A 136 1.12 -4.95 59.07
C THR A 136 -0.02 -4.86 60.10
N PRO A 137 0.02 -3.92 61.07
CA PRO A 137 -1.03 -3.77 62.08
C PRO A 137 -2.36 -3.32 61.46
N THR A 138 -3.46 -3.92 61.91
CA THR A 138 -4.82 -3.39 61.61
C THR A 138 -5.05 -2.16 62.48
N ARG A 139 -5.28 -1.00 61.86
CA ARG A 139 -5.36 0.26 62.60
C ARG A 139 -6.26 1.31 61.97
N ILE A 140 -6.80 2.21 62.79
CA ILE A 140 -7.41 3.46 62.34
C ILE A 140 -6.40 4.55 62.65
N SER A 141 -5.80 5.15 61.62
CA SER A 141 -4.75 6.17 61.83
C SER A 141 -5.29 7.49 62.40
N ASN A 142 -4.39 8.34 62.87
CA ASN A 142 -4.70 9.73 63.25
C ASN A 142 -5.35 10.58 62.14
N ALA A 143 -5.20 10.19 60.88
CA ALA A 143 -5.84 10.81 59.73
C ALA A 143 -7.23 10.21 59.40
N GLY A 144 -7.70 9.24 60.20
CA GLY A 144 -8.97 8.55 60.01
C GLY A 144 -8.93 7.42 58.97
N HIS A 145 -7.77 7.12 58.38
CA HIS A 145 -7.65 6.00 57.44
C HIS A 145 -7.70 4.66 58.17
N PHE A 146 -8.55 3.75 57.70
CA PHE A 146 -8.62 2.36 58.16
C PHE A 146 -7.67 1.49 57.33
N TYR A 147 -6.66 0.94 57.98
CA TYR A 147 -5.73 0.00 57.39
C TYR A 147 -6.14 -1.42 57.78
N ILE A 148 -6.44 -2.24 56.78
CA ILE A 148 -6.55 -3.68 56.90
C ILE A 148 -5.32 -4.24 56.19
N SER A 149 -4.35 -4.70 56.95
CA SER A 149 -3.13 -5.31 56.40
C SER A 149 -3.17 -6.82 56.66
N SER A 150 -2.67 -7.59 55.68
CA SER A 150 -2.85 -9.04 55.65
C SER A 150 -2.19 -9.72 56.84
N LEU A 151 -2.92 -10.62 57.49
CA LEU A 151 -2.32 -11.65 58.36
C LEU A 151 -1.27 -12.40 57.53
N LYS A 152 -0.05 -12.53 58.05
CA LYS A 152 0.97 -13.39 57.43
C LYS A 152 0.40 -14.80 57.29
N ASP A 153 0.50 -15.36 56.09
CA ASP A 153 0.58 -16.80 55.91
C ASP A 153 1.94 -17.26 56.50
N GLY A 154 1.89 -18.27 57.35
CA GLY A 154 2.95 -19.18 57.83
C GLY A 154 4.42 -18.82 57.61
N GLU A 155 5.20 -18.87 58.70
CA GLU A 155 6.66 -19.06 58.88
C GLU A 155 7.71 -18.43 57.93
N ASP A 156 7.46 -18.14 56.65
CA ASP A 156 8.48 -17.81 55.65
C ASP A 156 8.49 -16.33 55.18
N GLY A 157 7.64 -15.47 55.74
CA GLY A 157 7.81 -14.01 55.63
C GLY A 157 7.83 -13.41 54.21
N GLY A 158 7.34 -14.15 53.21
CA GLY A 158 7.16 -13.61 51.86
C GLY A 158 5.98 -12.63 51.80
N PRO A 159 6.02 -11.58 50.97
CA PRO A 159 4.85 -10.77 50.69
C PRO A 159 3.77 -11.65 50.05
N LEU A 160 2.59 -11.74 50.66
CA LEU A 160 1.43 -12.30 49.98
C LEU A 160 1.18 -11.44 48.74
N LYS A 161 1.12 -12.10 47.58
CA LYS A 161 0.90 -11.44 46.30
C LYS A 161 -0.45 -10.73 46.21
N ASP A 162 -1.37 -11.00 47.15
CA ASP A 162 -2.73 -10.45 47.16
C ASP A 162 -3.17 -10.07 48.59
N ALA A 163 -3.18 -8.77 48.91
CA ALA A 163 -3.88 -8.27 50.09
C ALA A 163 -5.38 -8.43 49.86
N SER A 164 -5.97 -9.48 50.42
CA SER A 164 -7.39 -9.83 50.20
C SER A 164 -8.25 -9.34 51.36
N LEU A 165 -9.20 -8.45 51.09
CA LEU A 165 -10.30 -8.16 52.01
C LEU A 165 -11.34 -9.30 51.87
N TYR A 166 -11.36 -10.22 52.85
CA TYR A 166 -12.35 -11.30 52.86
C TYR A 166 -13.70 -10.79 53.37
N VAL A 167 -14.66 -10.59 52.46
CA VAL A 167 -16.04 -10.25 52.80
C VAL A 167 -16.92 -11.47 52.58
N ASN A 168 -17.42 -12.07 53.67
CA ASN A 168 -18.43 -13.13 53.59
C ASN A 168 -19.82 -12.52 53.37
N GLY A 169 -20.02 -11.92 52.19
CA GLY A 169 -21.22 -11.14 51.86
C GLY A 169 -20.94 -10.11 50.78
N ASP A 170 -21.78 -9.07 50.74
CA ASP A 170 -21.60 -7.97 49.81
C ASP A 170 -20.70 -6.88 50.43
N PHE A 171 -19.80 -6.33 49.63
CA PHE A 171 -19.00 -5.16 50.00
C PHE A 171 -19.61 -3.91 49.36
N HIS A 172 -19.89 -2.90 50.17
CA HIS A 172 -20.52 -1.65 49.73
C HIS A 172 -19.70 -0.45 50.20
N LEU A 173 -19.40 0.47 49.28
CA LEU A 173 -19.07 1.86 49.61
C LEU A 173 -20.32 2.69 49.33
N VAL A 174 -21.06 3.04 50.38
CA VAL A 174 -22.33 3.80 50.29
C VAL A 174 -22.16 5.24 50.75
N ASP A 175 -22.90 6.14 50.13
CA ASP A 175 -23.24 7.42 50.73
C ASP A 175 -24.21 7.19 51.89
N GLU A 176 -23.79 7.52 53.11
CA GLU A 176 -24.59 7.37 54.34
C GLU A 176 -25.92 8.12 54.28
N THR A 177 -26.06 9.12 53.41
CA THR A 177 -27.29 9.94 53.32
C THR A 177 -28.27 9.51 52.24
N SER A 178 -27.81 8.74 51.24
CA SER A 178 -28.63 8.40 50.06
C SER A 178 -28.76 6.90 49.76
N ASP A 179 -28.14 6.02 50.55
CA ASP A 179 -28.03 4.57 50.32
C ASP A 179 -27.46 4.19 48.93
N LYS A 180 -26.93 5.16 48.18
CA LYS A 180 -26.32 4.92 46.88
C LYS A 180 -24.96 4.24 47.08
N SER A 181 -24.80 3.06 46.48
CA SER A 181 -23.52 2.35 46.47
C SER A 181 -22.63 2.85 45.33
N TYR A 182 -21.57 3.59 45.64
CA TYR A 182 -20.54 4.00 44.68
C TYR A 182 -19.75 2.81 44.14
N LEU A 183 -19.54 1.80 45.00
CA LEU A 183 -18.93 0.53 44.66
C LEU A 183 -19.69 -0.58 45.40
N HIS A 184 -20.27 -1.51 44.66
CA HIS A 184 -20.90 -2.71 45.17
C HIS A 184 -20.23 -3.93 44.57
N VAL A 185 -19.61 -4.76 45.40
CA VAL A 185 -19.15 -6.09 45.00
C VAL A 185 -20.05 -7.10 45.67
N ASN A 186 -20.88 -7.79 44.89
CA ASN A 186 -21.78 -8.79 45.46
C ASN A 186 -21.08 -10.12 45.73
N LYS A 187 -21.73 -11.01 46.48
CA LYS A 187 -21.23 -12.37 46.79
C LYS A 187 -20.85 -13.26 45.60
N LYS A 188 -21.23 -12.89 44.37
CA LYS A 188 -20.84 -13.59 43.12
C LYS A 188 -19.62 -12.95 42.45
N GLY A 189 -19.00 -11.95 43.07
CA GLY A 189 -17.86 -11.21 42.53
C GLY A 189 -18.22 -10.18 41.47
N VAL A 190 -19.51 -9.88 41.26
CA VAL A 190 -19.91 -8.83 40.32
C VAL A 190 -19.64 -7.49 40.97
N MET A 191 -18.77 -6.71 40.34
CA MET A 191 -18.47 -5.33 40.69
C MET A 191 -19.41 -4.39 39.93
N SER A 192 -20.19 -3.60 40.66
CA SER A 192 -21.00 -2.50 40.15
C SER A 192 -20.41 -1.20 40.69
N VAL A 193 -20.07 -0.29 39.78
CA VAL A 193 -19.63 1.07 40.11
C VAL A 193 -20.74 2.02 39.69
N ASN A 194 -21.39 2.68 40.64
CA ASN A 194 -22.48 3.60 40.35
C ASN A 194 -22.10 5.01 40.80
N GLY A 195 -21.70 5.86 39.84
CA GLY A 195 -21.35 7.24 40.09
C GLY A 195 -21.91 8.15 39.01
N GLU A 196 -22.24 9.39 39.38
CA GLU A 196 -22.59 10.45 38.44
C GLU A 196 -21.31 11.26 38.17
N ALA A 197 -20.94 11.42 36.90
CA ALA A 197 -19.80 12.26 36.56
C ALA A 197 -20.13 13.72 36.92
N VAL A 198 -19.30 14.35 37.74
CA VAL A 198 -19.45 15.77 38.09
C VAL A 198 -18.47 16.58 37.24
N GLY A 199 -18.99 17.32 36.25
CA GLY A 199 -18.17 18.10 35.32
C GLY A 199 -17.37 17.22 34.35
N ASN A 200 -16.09 17.54 34.13
CA ASN A 200 -15.20 16.84 33.19
C ASN A 200 -14.44 15.65 33.82
N ALA A 201 -14.68 15.31 35.09
CA ALA A 201 -14.01 14.19 35.74
C ALA A 201 -14.78 12.87 35.47
N PRO A 202 -14.11 11.81 34.97
CA PRO A 202 -14.76 10.51 34.82
C PRO A 202 -15.12 9.92 36.19
N PHE A 203 -16.33 9.34 36.30
CA PHE A 203 -16.77 8.67 37.54
C PHE A 203 -16.04 7.34 37.77
N PHE A 204 -15.52 6.72 36.70
CA PHE A 204 -14.69 5.52 36.74
C PHE A 204 -13.53 5.68 35.75
N GLN A 205 -12.32 5.83 36.28
CA GLN A 205 -11.10 5.93 35.49
C GLN A 205 -10.27 4.65 35.64
N VAL A 206 -9.91 4.07 34.51
CA VAL A 206 -8.96 2.97 34.45
C VAL A 206 -7.65 3.51 33.88
N ASN A 207 -6.59 3.46 34.69
CA ASN A 207 -5.29 4.00 34.32
C ASN A 207 -4.59 3.16 33.23
N CYS A 208 -3.54 3.73 32.64
CA CYS A 208 -2.78 3.05 31.60
C CYS A 208 -2.21 1.70 32.11
N GLY A 209 -2.31 0.65 31.27
CA GLY A 209 -1.81 -0.70 31.58
C GLY A 209 -2.84 -1.66 32.19
N SER A 210 -4.05 -1.21 32.51
CA SER A 210 -5.11 -2.13 32.95
C SER A 210 -5.66 -2.98 31.79
N LYS A 211 -5.99 -4.24 32.09
CA LYS A 211 -6.50 -5.22 31.11
C LYS A 211 -7.84 -5.78 31.60
N PHE A 212 -8.86 -5.69 30.75
CA PHE A 212 -10.09 -6.45 30.93
C PHE A 212 -9.94 -7.80 30.21
N VAL A 213 -10.24 -8.90 30.92
CA VAL A 213 -10.18 -10.26 30.36
C VAL A 213 -11.59 -10.82 30.33
N GLY A 214 -12.07 -11.21 29.15
CA GLY A 214 -13.44 -11.68 28.92
C GLY A 214 -14.24 -10.76 28.01
N ASP A 215 -15.55 -11.01 27.93
CA ASP A 215 -16.48 -10.21 27.12
C ASP A 215 -16.74 -8.86 27.79
N VAL A 216 -16.59 -7.78 27.02
CA VAL A 216 -16.91 -6.41 27.45
C VAL A 216 -18.12 -5.92 26.66
N LEU A 217 -19.28 -5.88 27.30
CA LEU A 217 -20.51 -5.32 26.71
C LEU A 217 -20.67 -3.86 27.13
N ILE A 218 -20.69 -2.95 26.16
CA ILE A 218 -20.99 -1.53 26.37
C ILE A 218 -22.36 -1.27 25.75
N THR A 219 -23.36 -1.01 26.59
CA THR A 219 -24.75 -0.76 26.15
C THR A 219 -25.03 0.73 25.86
N GLY A 220 -24.11 1.62 26.24
CA GLY A 220 -24.16 3.06 25.98
C GLY A 220 -23.14 3.53 24.95
N LYS A 221 -22.84 4.83 24.94
CA LYS A 221 -21.83 5.42 24.03
C LYS A 221 -20.42 5.09 24.51
N LEU A 222 -19.59 4.51 23.63
CA LEU A 222 -18.13 4.46 23.79
C LEU A 222 -17.50 5.64 23.04
N THR A 223 -16.83 6.54 23.77
CA THR A 223 -16.01 7.61 23.15
C THR A 223 -14.54 7.27 23.34
N VAL A 224 -13.75 7.28 22.25
CA VAL A 224 -12.31 7.10 22.30
C VAL A 224 -11.65 8.40 21.87
N GLU A 225 -10.90 9.02 22.78
CA GLU A 225 -10.26 10.33 22.54
C GLU A 225 -8.91 10.23 21.79
N GLN A 226 -8.31 9.04 21.76
CA GLN A 226 -7.04 8.78 21.08
C GLN A 226 -7.19 7.59 20.11
N GLN A 227 -6.29 6.61 20.16
CA GLN A 227 -6.30 5.45 19.28
C GLN A 227 -6.92 4.22 19.96
N MET A 228 -7.80 3.53 19.23
CA MET A 228 -8.27 2.18 19.57
C MET A 228 -7.58 1.17 18.64
N GLU A 229 -6.86 0.20 19.20
CA GLU A 229 -6.32 -0.93 18.45
C GLU A 229 -7.20 -2.17 18.70
N ILE A 230 -7.92 -2.64 17.69
CA ILE A 230 -8.74 -3.86 17.77
C ILE A 230 -7.96 -5.02 17.15
N LYS A 231 -7.38 -5.90 17.99
CA LYS A 231 -6.77 -7.17 17.57
C LYS A 231 -7.80 -8.30 17.65
N ALA A 232 -8.72 -8.35 16.69
CA ALA A 232 -9.68 -9.44 16.61
C ALA A 232 -9.16 -10.56 15.69
N THR A 233 -9.03 -11.78 16.21
CA THR A 233 -9.08 -12.98 15.37
C THR A 233 -10.55 -13.23 15.09
N VAL A 234 -11.04 -12.87 13.90
CA VAL A 234 -12.41 -13.22 13.48
C VAL A 234 -12.45 -14.74 13.34
N GLY A 235 -12.98 -15.43 14.36
CA GLY A 235 -13.18 -16.87 14.35
C GLY A 235 -14.09 -17.29 13.20
N ALA A 236 -13.99 -18.55 12.79
CA ALA A 236 -14.64 -19.13 11.60
C ALA A 236 -16.18 -19.07 11.55
N ASP A 237 -16.83 -18.47 12.56
CA ASP A 237 -18.28 -18.53 12.78
C ASP A 237 -19.03 -17.23 12.42
N GLY A 238 -18.47 -16.40 11.54
CA GLY A 238 -19.21 -15.29 10.93
C GLY A 238 -19.48 -14.07 11.84
N GLN A 239 -18.66 -13.85 12.88
CA GLN A 239 -18.72 -12.60 13.64
C GLN A 239 -18.21 -11.43 12.79
N THR A 240 -19.08 -10.43 12.57
CA THR A 240 -18.74 -9.22 11.81
C THR A 240 -18.51 -8.07 12.78
N ILE A 241 -17.44 -7.29 12.55
CA ILE A 241 -17.29 -5.98 13.19
C ILE A 241 -18.22 -5.04 12.42
N LYS A 242 -19.42 -4.78 12.97
CA LYS A 242 -20.33 -3.75 12.44
C LYS A 242 -19.88 -2.39 12.94
N LEU A 243 -19.41 -1.54 12.03
CA LEU A 243 -19.10 -0.14 12.29
C LEU A 243 -20.24 0.69 11.68
N GLY A 244 -20.93 1.50 12.50
CA GLY A 244 -22.10 2.29 12.12
C GLY A 244 -23.44 1.60 12.44
N ASP A 245 -24.41 2.36 12.96
CA ASP A 245 -25.75 1.86 13.33
C ASP A 245 -26.85 2.22 12.31
N SER A 246 -26.54 3.05 11.33
CA SER A 246 -27.51 3.66 10.42
C SER A 246 -26.98 3.85 9.01
N ILE A 247 -27.90 3.94 8.04
CA ILE A 247 -27.62 4.31 6.65
C ILE A 247 -27.05 5.73 6.65
N GLY A 248 -25.76 5.89 6.32
CA GLY A 248 -25.13 7.21 6.14
C GLY A 248 -23.83 7.44 6.93
N ASP A 249 -23.46 6.58 7.87
CA ASP A 249 -22.20 6.74 8.61
C ASP A 249 -20.98 6.41 7.72
N GLN A 250 -20.10 7.39 7.54
CA GLN A 250 -18.84 7.23 6.83
C GLN A 250 -17.83 6.55 7.77
N VAL A 251 -17.64 5.25 7.61
CA VAL A 251 -16.55 4.50 8.25
C VAL A 251 -15.30 4.68 7.41
N GLU A 252 -14.46 5.66 7.76
CA GLU A 252 -13.16 5.84 7.13
C GLU A 252 -12.15 4.86 7.73
N VAL A 253 -11.72 3.86 6.95
CA VAL A 253 -10.65 2.92 7.33
C VAL A 253 -9.36 3.32 6.62
N PRO A 254 -8.48 4.12 7.24
CA PRO A 254 -7.19 4.44 6.66
C PRO A 254 -6.27 3.20 6.74
N GLY A 255 -6.21 2.41 5.66
CA GLY A 255 -5.29 1.27 5.58
C GLY A 255 -5.69 0.17 4.61
N LYS A 256 -4.70 -0.61 4.15
CA LYS A 256 -4.84 -1.69 3.19
C LYS A 256 -5.72 -2.81 3.74
N LEU A 257 -6.89 -3.02 3.14
CA LEU A 257 -7.83 -4.07 3.50
C LEU A 257 -7.37 -5.42 2.88
N ASN A 258 -6.63 -6.23 3.63
CA ASN A 258 -6.19 -7.56 3.20
C ASN A 258 -7.19 -8.62 3.70
N SER A 259 -8.14 -9.05 2.86
CA SER A 259 -8.91 -10.27 3.14
C SER A 259 -8.03 -11.49 2.82
N GLY A 260 -7.39 -12.07 3.83
CA GLY A 260 -6.62 -13.32 3.72
C GLY A 260 -7.47 -14.56 3.43
N THR A 261 -8.67 -14.42 2.88
CA THR A 261 -9.60 -15.51 2.58
C THR A 261 -9.98 -15.49 1.09
N SER A 262 -10.13 -16.67 0.52
CA SER A 262 -10.39 -16.92 -0.91
C SER A 262 -11.82 -16.57 -1.36
N GLN A 263 -12.47 -15.61 -0.72
CA GLN A 263 -13.81 -15.11 -1.04
C GLN A 263 -13.70 -13.63 -1.43
N PRO A 264 -14.22 -13.21 -2.60
CA PRO A 264 -14.08 -11.83 -3.07
C PRO A 264 -14.82 -10.85 -2.15
N LEU A 265 -14.17 -9.72 -1.87
CA LEU A 265 -14.75 -8.58 -1.18
C LEU A 265 -15.88 -7.99 -2.05
N GLN A 266 -17.12 -7.91 -1.54
CA GLN A 266 -18.22 -7.22 -2.24
C GLN A 266 -18.22 -5.74 -1.85
N ILE A 267 -17.99 -4.87 -2.84
CA ILE A 267 -18.01 -3.40 -2.69
C ILE A 267 -19.21 -2.91 -3.50
N ASN A 268 -20.25 -2.43 -2.81
CA ASN A 268 -21.55 -2.15 -3.43
C ASN A 268 -21.63 -0.78 -4.13
N ASP A 269 -20.77 0.19 -3.83
CA ASP A 269 -20.95 1.58 -4.31
C ASP A 269 -19.66 2.26 -4.81
N SER A 270 -18.89 1.55 -5.65
CA SER A 270 -17.71 2.00 -6.44
C SER A 270 -16.33 1.92 -5.77
N ILE A 271 -15.34 1.49 -6.57
CA ILE A 271 -13.91 1.46 -6.24
C ILE A 271 -13.25 2.63 -6.96
N GLN A 272 -12.75 3.62 -6.23
CA GLN A 272 -11.94 4.71 -6.79
C GLN A 272 -10.48 4.26 -6.83
N LEU A 273 -9.88 4.19 -8.02
CA LEU A 273 -8.49 3.79 -8.22
C LEU A 273 -7.67 5.01 -8.62
N ASN A 274 -6.59 5.29 -7.89
CA ASN A 274 -5.60 6.29 -8.28
C ASN A 274 -4.66 5.72 -9.37
N GLU A 275 -4.12 6.61 -10.20
CA GLU A 275 -3.56 6.37 -11.55
C GLU A 275 -2.37 5.40 -11.66
N THR A 276 -2.00 4.66 -10.62
CA THR A 276 -0.78 3.83 -10.58
C THR A 276 -0.99 2.34 -10.29
N HIS A 277 -2.24 1.85 -10.16
CA HIS A 277 -2.49 0.43 -9.88
C HIS A 277 -3.52 -0.18 -10.83
N SER A 278 -3.09 -1.17 -11.62
CA SER A 278 -3.96 -1.98 -12.49
C SER A 278 -4.76 -3.00 -11.68
N VAL A 279 -6.08 -3.08 -11.91
CA VAL A 279 -6.92 -4.17 -11.40
C VAL A 279 -6.66 -5.42 -12.21
N SER A 280 -6.00 -6.41 -11.60
CA SER A 280 -5.59 -7.64 -12.31
C SER A 280 -6.76 -8.59 -12.62
N LYS A 281 -7.90 -8.52 -11.91
CA LYS A 281 -9.09 -9.36 -12.17
C LYS A 281 -10.38 -8.66 -11.72
N ILE A 282 -11.35 -8.54 -12.63
CA ILE A 282 -12.76 -8.36 -12.30
C ILE A 282 -13.52 -9.56 -12.86
N SER A 283 -14.18 -10.34 -12.01
CA SER A 283 -14.93 -11.52 -12.41
C SER A 283 -16.25 -11.10 -13.06
N ASN A 284 -16.31 -11.14 -14.39
CA ASN A 284 -17.46 -11.36 -15.29
C ASN A 284 -18.86 -10.78 -15.02
N ASN A 285 -19.04 -9.82 -14.12
CA ASN A 285 -20.36 -9.21 -13.90
C ASN A 285 -20.28 -7.69 -13.69
N LEU A 286 -19.63 -7.01 -14.63
CA LEU A 286 -19.83 -5.57 -14.79
C LEU A 286 -21.14 -5.35 -15.54
N ILE A 287 -22.22 -5.08 -14.81
CA ILE A 287 -23.47 -4.61 -15.41
C ILE A 287 -23.28 -3.14 -15.79
N ALA A 288 -23.18 -2.87 -17.09
CA ALA A 288 -23.05 -1.53 -17.62
C ALA A 288 -24.39 -0.79 -17.52
N ASN A 289 -24.56 0.06 -16.52
CA ASN A 289 -25.67 1.01 -16.49
C ASN A 289 -25.32 2.18 -17.43
N ASN A 290 -25.90 2.12 -18.63
CA ASN A 290 -25.77 3.06 -19.74
C ASN A 290 -26.14 4.51 -19.36
N SER A 291 -25.20 5.27 -18.81
CA SER A 291 -25.36 6.74 -18.71
C SER A 291 -24.05 7.54 -18.69
N ASN A 292 -22.88 6.89 -18.77
CA ASN A 292 -21.59 7.56 -18.59
C ASN A 292 -20.58 7.16 -19.69
N PRO A 293 -20.15 8.07 -20.58
CA PRO A 293 -19.24 7.78 -21.69
C PRO A 293 -17.85 7.28 -21.25
N ALA A 294 -17.47 7.43 -19.97
CA ALA A 294 -16.24 6.87 -19.41
C ALA A 294 -16.30 5.35 -19.15
N VAL A 295 -17.51 4.79 -18.98
CA VAL A 295 -17.71 3.35 -18.77
C VAL A 295 -17.63 2.58 -20.09
N ASP A 296 -17.95 3.26 -21.20
CA ASP A 296 -17.86 2.71 -22.56
C ASP A 296 -16.39 2.45 -22.95
N THR A 297 -15.46 3.28 -22.47
CA THR A 297 -14.02 3.16 -22.77
C THR A 297 -13.38 1.91 -22.10
N LEU A 298 -13.83 1.55 -20.90
CA LEU A 298 -13.33 0.39 -20.14
C LEU A 298 -13.88 -0.95 -20.65
N LEU A 299 -15.14 -0.98 -21.11
CA LEU A 299 -15.70 -2.15 -21.80
C LEU A 299 -15.07 -2.35 -23.18
N THR A 300 -14.68 -1.25 -23.82
CA THR A 300 -13.93 -1.31 -25.08
C THR A 300 -12.58 -1.98 -24.83
N GLU A 301 -11.74 -1.54 -23.88
CA GLU A 301 -10.41 -2.12 -23.62
C GLU A 301 -10.42 -3.61 -23.22
N PHE A 302 -11.43 -4.07 -22.47
CA PHE A 302 -11.53 -5.48 -22.05
C PHE A 302 -12.01 -6.39 -23.19
N ALA A 303 -12.84 -5.89 -24.10
CA ALA A 303 -13.33 -6.66 -25.25
C ALA A 303 -12.26 -6.84 -26.35
N ILE A 304 -11.30 -5.93 -26.52
CA ILE A 304 -10.30 -6.00 -27.60
C ILE A 304 -9.12 -6.95 -27.30
N HIS A 305 -8.94 -7.39 -26.05
CA HIS A 305 -7.86 -8.33 -25.70
C HIS A 305 -8.20 -9.80 -25.99
N GLN A 306 -9.47 -10.15 -26.17
CA GLN A 306 -9.91 -11.53 -26.48
C GLN A 306 -10.17 -11.80 -27.97
N VAL A 307 -10.24 -10.78 -28.84
CA VAL A 307 -10.69 -10.96 -30.23
C VAL A 307 -9.57 -11.33 -31.20
N LEU A 308 -8.34 -10.86 -30.96
CA LEU A 308 -7.17 -11.18 -31.80
C LEU A 308 -6.00 -11.65 -30.93
N PRO A 309 -5.48 -12.88 -31.11
CA PRO A 309 -4.34 -13.38 -30.37
C PRO A 309 -3.03 -12.65 -30.74
N ARG A 310 -2.04 -12.72 -29.86
CA ARG A 310 -0.67 -12.26 -30.15
C ARG A 310 -0.17 -12.95 -31.43
N GLY A 311 0.36 -12.15 -32.35
CA GLY A 311 0.84 -12.61 -33.65
C GLY A 311 -0.15 -12.52 -34.80
N SER A 312 -1.40 -12.10 -34.56
CA SER A 312 -2.30 -11.69 -35.64
C SER A 312 -1.71 -10.53 -36.44
N ILE A 313 -1.75 -10.64 -37.77
CA ILE A 313 -1.30 -9.59 -38.70
C ILE A 313 -2.52 -8.96 -39.38
N ILE A 314 -2.59 -7.63 -39.37
CA ILE A 314 -3.65 -6.86 -40.03
C ILE A 314 -3.05 -5.84 -40.99
N MET A 315 -3.86 -5.41 -41.97
CA MET A 315 -3.54 -4.23 -42.80
C MET A 315 -3.92 -2.95 -42.06
N TRP A 316 -3.06 -1.93 -42.15
CA TRP A 316 -3.18 -0.68 -41.42
C TRP A 316 -2.88 0.52 -42.34
N SER A 317 -3.77 1.51 -42.32
CA SER A 317 -3.66 2.73 -43.15
C SER A 317 -3.13 3.95 -42.39
N GLY A 318 -2.94 3.85 -41.07
CA GLY A 318 -2.50 4.96 -40.24
C GLY A 318 -0.99 5.21 -40.29
N SER A 319 -0.58 6.44 -39.97
CA SER A 319 0.82 6.86 -39.94
C SER A 319 1.56 6.49 -38.64
N ASN A 320 0.82 6.27 -37.55
CA ASN A 320 1.36 5.88 -36.25
C ASN A 320 0.96 4.44 -35.93
N VAL A 321 1.91 3.65 -35.43
CA VAL A 321 1.65 2.29 -34.96
C VAL A 321 0.95 2.35 -33.60
N PRO A 322 -0.25 1.78 -33.44
CA PRO A 322 -0.93 1.77 -32.15
C PRO A 322 -0.16 1.00 -31.08
N SER A 323 -0.32 1.40 -29.82
CA SER A 323 0.25 0.65 -28.69
C SER A 323 -0.21 -0.81 -28.70
N GLY A 324 0.69 -1.73 -28.39
CA GLY A 324 0.44 -3.18 -28.44
C GLY A 324 0.58 -3.81 -29.83
N TRP A 325 0.92 -3.04 -30.86
CA TRP A 325 1.22 -3.51 -32.21
C TRP A 325 2.66 -3.17 -32.61
N ALA A 326 3.24 -3.94 -33.53
CA ALA A 326 4.53 -3.65 -34.15
C ALA A 326 4.41 -3.72 -35.68
N LEU A 327 5.23 -2.94 -36.38
CA LEU A 327 5.31 -2.99 -37.84
C LEU A 327 5.95 -4.32 -38.28
N CYS A 328 5.41 -4.95 -39.32
CA CYS A 328 6.00 -6.12 -39.96
C CYS A 328 7.17 -5.72 -40.87
N ASP A 329 8.29 -5.34 -40.26
CA ASP A 329 9.50 -4.85 -40.93
C ASP A 329 10.73 -5.74 -40.72
N GLY A 330 10.55 -6.92 -40.12
CA GLY A 330 11.62 -7.86 -39.79
C GLY A 330 12.25 -7.62 -38.41
N GLN A 331 11.87 -6.55 -37.71
CA GLN A 331 12.31 -6.28 -36.35
C GLN A 331 11.33 -6.85 -35.32
N SER A 332 11.76 -6.92 -34.05
CA SER A 332 10.92 -7.35 -32.93
C SER A 332 10.20 -8.70 -33.14
N ASN A 333 10.85 -9.63 -33.85
CA ASN A 333 10.30 -10.95 -34.23
C ASN A 333 9.04 -10.89 -35.12
N THR A 334 8.86 -9.81 -35.87
CA THR A 334 7.84 -9.72 -36.92
C THR A 334 8.43 -10.17 -38.27
N PRO A 335 7.63 -10.68 -39.22
CA PRO A 335 8.08 -10.88 -40.60
C PRO A 335 8.33 -9.54 -41.32
N ASP A 336 9.28 -9.46 -42.25
CA ASP A 336 9.42 -8.26 -43.11
C ASP A 336 8.47 -8.37 -44.32
N LEU A 337 7.34 -7.67 -44.27
CA LEU A 337 6.30 -7.71 -45.31
C LEU A 337 6.30 -6.47 -46.23
N ARG A 338 7.26 -5.56 -46.05
CA ARG A 338 7.34 -4.33 -46.87
C ARG A 338 7.63 -4.68 -48.32
N GLY A 339 6.85 -4.13 -49.25
CA GLY A 339 6.98 -4.37 -50.69
C GLY A 339 6.57 -5.79 -51.15
N ARG A 340 5.98 -6.61 -50.26
CA ARG A 340 5.63 -8.00 -50.56
C ARG A 340 4.13 -8.18 -50.76
N PHE A 341 3.77 -9.01 -51.72
CA PHE A 341 2.40 -9.54 -51.84
C PHE A 341 2.25 -10.77 -50.95
N ILE A 342 1.11 -10.91 -50.27
CA ILE A 342 0.87 -12.00 -49.32
C ILE A 342 0.20 -13.18 -50.03
N ILE A 343 0.76 -14.37 -49.86
CA ILE A 343 0.19 -15.64 -50.31
C ILE A 343 -0.11 -16.53 -49.11
N CYS A 344 -1.22 -17.27 -49.14
CA CYS A 344 -1.55 -18.23 -48.09
C CYS A 344 -0.52 -19.37 -48.09
N ALA A 345 -0.02 -19.74 -46.92
CA ALA A 345 0.88 -20.88 -46.76
C ALA A 345 0.14 -22.21 -46.95
N GLY A 346 0.85 -23.21 -47.45
CA GLY A 346 0.35 -24.56 -47.71
C GLY A 346 0.30 -24.93 -49.18
N GLN A 347 -0.38 -26.04 -49.47
CA GLN A 347 -0.56 -26.56 -50.83
C GLN A 347 -2.05 -26.71 -51.12
N GLY A 348 -2.60 -25.82 -51.94
CA GLY A 348 -3.95 -25.97 -52.48
C GLY A 348 -4.02 -27.09 -53.53
N ASN A 349 -5.23 -27.53 -53.87
CA ASN A 349 -5.42 -28.56 -54.89
C ASN A 349 -4.82 -28.11 -56.23
N SER A 350 -3.94 -28.94 -56.80
CA SER A 350 -3.20 -28.64 -58.04
C SER A 350 -2.34 -27.36 -58.01
N LEU A 351 -2.01 -26.84 -56.82
CA LEU A 351 -1.10 -25.71 -56.65
C LEU A 351 0.25 -26.17 -56.10
N THR A 352 1.26 -25.32 -56.26
CA THR A 352 2.60 -25.53 -55.68
C THR A 352 2.55 -25.33 -54.16
N ASN A 353 3.23 -26.21 -53.41
CA ASN A 353 3.37 -26.06 -51.96
C ASN A 353 4.20 -24.80 -51.60
N ARG A 354 3.70 -23.99 -50.66
CA ARG A 354 4.35 -22.77 -50.14
C ARG A 354 4.50 -22.86 -48.61
N PRO A 355 5.66 -23.25 -48.06
CA PRO A 355 5.87 -23.30 -46.61
C PRO A 355 5.67 -21.93 -45.92
N LEU A 356 5.32 -21.93 -44.63
CA LEU A 356 5.13 -20.69 -43.88
C LEU A 356 6.44 -19.89 -43.79
N GLY A 357 6.37 -18.58 -44.06
CA GLY A 357 7.51 -17.66 -43.88
C GLY A 357 8.53 -17.63 -45.03
N VAL A 358 8.32 -18.36 -46.13
CA VAL A 358 9.22 -18.32 -47.29
C VAL A 358 8.84 -17.21 -48.27
N GLY A 359 9.84 -16.51 -48.82
CA GLY A 359 9.64 -15.53 -49.89
C GLY A 359 9.74 -16.16 -51.29
N GLY A 360 9.28 -15.43 -52.31
CA GLY A 360 9.42 -15.81 -53.72
C GLY A 360 8.96 -14.69 -54.66
N GLY A 361 9.04 -14.94 -55.97
CA GLY A 361 8.72 -13.93 -57.01
C GLY A 361 9.92 -13.05 -57.39
N ALA A 362 9.68 -12.06 -58.25
CA ALA A 362 10.66 -11.07 -58.69
C ALA A 362 9.99 -9.71 -58.84
N GLU A 363 10.62 -8.63 -58.36
CA GLU A 363 10.10 -7.26 -58.51
C GLU A 363 10.24 -6.75 -59.95
N GLN A 364 11.26 -7.21 -60.66
CA GLN A 364 11.49 -6.90 -62.07
C GLN A 364 11.83 -8.19 -62.82
N VAL A 365 11.25 -8.34 -64.01
CA VAL A 365 11.54 -9.45 -64.92
C VAL A 365 12.17 -8.87 -66.18
N THR A 366 13.39 -9.31 -66.49
CA THR A 366 14.02 -9.03 -67.78
C THR A 366 13.63 -10.14 -68.75
N LEU A 367 12.98 -9.80 -69.87
CA LEU A 367 12.71 -10.77 -70.92
C LEU A 367 14.02 -11.14 -71.61
N SER A 368 14.44 -12.40 -71.44
CA SER A 368 15.52 -12.96 -72.24
C SER A 368 14.98 -13.49 -73.57
N MET A 369 15.87 -13.77 -74.52
CA MET A 369 15.50 -14.48 -75.75
C MET A 369 14.80 -15.82 -75.47
N ALA A 370 15.15 -16.50 -74.37
CA ALA A 370 14.50 -17.74 -73.98
C ALA A 370 13.03 -17.57 -73.53
N ASN A 371 12.60 -16.33 -73.25
CA ASN A 371 11.23 -16.00 -72.86
C ASN A 371 10.37 -15.48 -74.03
N MET A 372 10.92 -15.40 -75.25
CA MET A 372 10.18 -14.98 -76.45
C MET A 372 9.80 -16.20 -77.31
N PRO A 373 8.51 -16.42 -77.62
CA PRO A 373 8.11 -17.44 -78.59
C PRO A 373 8.76 -17.22 -79.96
N ALA A 374 8.96 -18.32 -80.70
CA ALA A 374 9.46 -18.26 -82.08
C ALA A 374 8.49 -17.43 -82.94
N HIS A 375 9.03 -16.45 -83.66
CA HIS A 375 8.29 -15.57 -84.59
C HIS A 375 9.13 -15.28 -85.83
N LYS A 376 8.48 -14.86 -86.92
CA LYS A 376 9.12 -14.48 -88.19
C LYS A 376 8.64 -13.10 -88.65
N HIS A 377 9.46 -12.41 -89.40
CA HIS A 377 9.09 -11.20 -90.12
C HIS A 377 9.03 -11.50 -91.62
N ASP A 378 8.01 -11.00 -92.30
CA ASP A 378 7.91 -11.06 -93.75
C ASP A 378 8.56 -9.79 -94.34
N VAL A 379 9.40 -9.96 -95.36
CA VAL A 379 10.04 -8.86 -96.08
C VAL A 379 9.45 -8.83 -97.50
N SER A 380 8.96 -7.66 -97.92
CA SER A 380 8.37 -7.44 -99.24
C SER A 380 9.18 -6.37 -99.99
N ASP A 381 9.97 -6.77 -100.98
CA ASP A 381 10.62 -5.85 -101.94
C ASP A 381 9.76 -5.81 -103.21
N SER A 382 9.20 -4.65 -103.54
CA SER A 382 8.30 -4.49 -104.69
C SER A 382 9.00 -4.56 -106.05
N GLY A 383 10.31 -4.82 -106.09
CA GLY A 383 11.07 -5.00 -107.32
C GLY A 383 11.32 -3.66 -108.03
N HIS A 384 12.51 -3.51 -108.60
CA HIS A 384 12.91 -2.32 -109.35
C HIS A 384 13.72 -2.72 -110.58
N ASN A 385 13.80 -1.85 -111.60
CA ASN A 385 14.48 -2.12 -112.86
C ASN A 385 15.88 -1.49 -112.87
N HIS A 386 16.80 -2.13 -113.59
CA HIS A 386 18.13 -1.58 -113.87
C HIS A 386 18.21 -1.07 -115.33
N GLY A 387 18.78 0.12 -115.53
CA GLY A 387 19.07 0.66 -116.86
C GLY A 387 20.43 0.20 -117.38
N VAL A 388 20.53 -0.08 -118.68
CA VAL A 388 21.78 -0.49 -119.36
C VAL A 388 22.07 0.52 -120.48
N ASN A 389 23.30 1.02 -120.58
CA ASN A 389 23.72 1.99 -121.60
C ASN A 389 24.96 1.46 -122.36
N ASP A 390 24.87 1.37 -123.69
CA ASP A 390 25.96 0.93 -124.59
C ASP A 390 26.61 2.13 -125.29
N SER A 391 27.62 2.72 -124.65
CA SER A 391 28.27 3.89 -125.22
C SER A 391 29.37 3.47 -126.19
N GLY A 392 28.99 3.32 -127.46
CA GLY A 392 29.91 3.48 -128.59
C GLY A 392 30.59 2.22 -129.11
N HIS A 393 29.82 1.23 -129.59
CA HIS A 393 30.37 0.25 -130.54
C HIS A 393 30.33 0.81 -131.96
N GLY A 394 31.42 0.68 -132.71
CA GLY A 394 31.56 1.22 -134.07
C GLY A 394 32.04 0.16 -135.06
N HIS A 395 31.75 0.38 -136.34
CA HIS A 395 32.24 -0.43 -137.45
C HIS A 395 33.41 0.26 -138.13
N SER A 396 34.47 -0.48 -138.46
CA SER A 396 35.59 0.02 -139.25
C SER A 396 35.35 -0.17 -140.74
N ILE A 397 35.61 0.86 -141.55
CA ILE A 397 35.62 0.79 -143.02
C ILE A 397 37.01 0.32 -143.45
N TYR A 398 37.08 -0.70 -144.32
CA TYR A 398 38.32 -1.17 -144.93
C TYR A 398 38.38 -0.72 -146.39
N ASP A 399 39.29 0.20 -146.68
CA ASP A 399 39.66 0.61 -148.04
C ASP A 399 41.00 -0.07 -148.40
N PRO A 400 41.00 -1.08 -149.28
CA PRO A 400 42.23 -1.78 -149.69
C PRO A 400 43.20 -0.92 -150.52
N GLY A 401 42.86 0.34 -150.83
CA GLY A 401 43.67 1.24 -151.64
C GLY A 401 43.66 0.88 -153.12
N HIS A 402 43.77 1.90 -153.98
CA HIS A 402 43.80 1.76 -155.44
C HIS A 402 44.76 2.78 -156.06
N SER A 403 44.97 2.68 -157.37
CA SER A 403 46.16 3.17 -158.07
C SER A 403 45.83 4.11 -159.22
N HIS A 404 46.75 5.02 -159.54
CA HIS A 404 46.93 5.55 -160.89
C HIS A 404 48.43 5.80 -161.15
N TYR A 405 48.82 5.70 -162.41
CA TYR A 405 50.20 5.56 -162.89
C TYR A 405 50.76 6.95 -163.34
N LEU A 406 52.08 7.04 -163.56
CA LEU A 406 53.03 8.01 -164.22
C LEU A 406 52.57 9.28 -165.03
N ASP A 407 53.51 10.19 -165.28
CA ASP A 407 54.00 10.71 -166.60
C ASP A 407 54.97 11.87 -166.24
N LEU A 408 56.21 11.84 -166.73
CA LEU A 408 57.33 12.65 -166.21
C LEU A 408 57.61 13.84 -167.13
N ASP A 409 57.46 15.09 -166.65
CA ASP A 409 57.94 16.28 -167.36
C ASP A 409 58.30 17.45 -166.41
N ASP A 410 59.60 17.78 -166.40
CA ASP A 410 60.18 19.14 -166.54
C ASP A 410 61.10 19.75 -165.44
N SER A 411 62.22 20.26 -165.97
CA SER A 411 63.08 21.40 -165.61
C SER A 411 63.40 21.75 -164.15
N GLY A 412 64.68 21.60 -163.79
CA GLY A 412 65.35 22.54 -162.87
C GLY A 412 66.45 21.99 -161.98
N GLY A 413 67.57 21.52 -162.57
CA GLY A 413 68.91 21.37 -161.97
C GLY A 413 68.99 20.64 -160.61
N GLY A 414 69.41 19.39 -160.51
CA GLY A 414 70.56 18.78 -161.16
C GLY A 414 71.46 18.19 -160.06
N GLY A 415 71.38 16.87 -159.88
CA GLY A 415 72.30 16.03 -159.11
C GLY A 415 71.58 15.09 -158.14
N GLY A 416 71.25 13.84 -158.46
CA GLY A 416 71.53 13.03 -159.63
C GLY A 416 70.98 11.64 -159.37
N VAL A 417 70.22 11.12 -160.33
CA VAL A 417 70.33 9.74 -160.83
C VAL A 417 70.08 9.85 -162.34
N ASP A 418 71.00 10.42 -163.12
CA ASP A 418 72.16 9.72 -163.71
C ASP A 418 72.75 8.66 -162.78
N ASP A 419 72.79 7.38 -163.15
CA ASP A 419 73.41 6.90 -164.37
C ASP A 419 73.19 5.37 -164.31
N ALA A 420 73.01 4.60 -165.36
CA ALA A 420 73.58 4.81 -166.67
C ALA A 420 72.81 3.97 -167.67
N GLY A 421 72.73 4.47 -168.89
CA GLY A 421 72.43 3.63 -170.03
C GLY A 421 71.57 4.32 -171.04
N GLU A 422 72.23 5.14 -171.85
CA GLU A 422 71.95 5.22 -173.27
C GLU A 422 70.56 5.69 -173.71
N SER A 423 70.61 6.87 -174.34
CA SER A 423 69.86 7.24 -175.54
C SER A 423 68.36 7.46 -175.41
N SER A 424 67.98 8.71 -175.67
CA SER A 424 66.71 9.07 -176.31
C SER A 424 65.45 8.86 -175.46
N GLU A 425 64.95 9.97 -174.91
CA GLU A 425 63.70 10.12 -174.13
C GLU A 425 62.50 9.40 -174.78
N GLY A 426 61.95 8.43 -174.04
CA GLY A 426 60.73 7.72 -174.38
C GLY A 426 59.93 7.33 -173.13
N GLY A 427 58.64 7.66 -173.11
CA GLY A 427 57.61 7.18 -172.16
C GLY A 427 57.28 8.13 -170.98
N THR A 428 56.04 8.26 -170.48
CA THR A 428 54.90 7.30 -170.50
C THR A 428 53.61 7.84 -169.83
N SER A 429 52.47 7.75 -170.54
CA SER A 429 51.11 8.08 -170.07
C SER A 429 50.36 6.96 -169.37
N THR A 430 49.33 7.31 -168.56
CA THR A 430 48.92 6.43 -167.45
C THR A 430 47.44 6.25 -167.13
N SER A 431 47.13 5.09 -166.54
CA SER A 431 45.80 4.48 -166.60
C SER A 431 44.97 4.58 -165.30
N GLY A 432 43.65 4.58 -165.49
CA GLY A 432 42.57 4.53 -164.49
C GLY A 432 42.38 3.21 -163.70
N SER A 433 42.27 3.14 -162.34
CA SER A 433 41.93 1.93 -161.51
C SER A 433 40.73 2.14 -160.52
N THR A 434 40.06 1.08 -160.05
CA THR A 434 38.87 1.11 -159.14
C THR A 434 39.14 0.56 -157.71
N THR A 435 38.33 0.94 -156.70
CA THR A 435 38.77 1.05 -155.27
C THR A 435 38.31 0.01 -154.23
N GLY A 436 37.33 -0.86 -154.52
CA GLY A 436 37.04 -2.08 -153.73
C GLY A 436 36.67 -1.97 -152.22
N ILE A 437 36.21 -0.82 -151.72
CA ILE A 437 35.93 -0.54 -150.28
C ILE A 437 34.75 -1.37 -149.69
N SER A 438 34.86 -1.86 -148.44
CA SER A 438 33.79 -2.55 -147.68
C SER A 438 33.73 -2.20 -146.17
N ILE A 439 32.65 -2.57 -145.46
CA ILE A 439 32.43 -2.31 -144.00
C ILE A 439 32.25 -3.64 -143.24
N ASN A 440 32.98 -3.86 -142.14
CA ASN A 440 32.96 -5.10 -141.35
C ASN A 440 31.97 -5.05 -140.17
N SER A 441 31.33 -6.18 -139.81
CA SER A 441 30.41 -6.28 -138.65
C SER A 441 31.15 -6.38 -137.29
N SER A 442 30.58 -5.80 -136.22
CA SER A 442 31.09 -5.82 -134.83
C SER A 442 29.94 -6.00 -133.83
N THR A 443 30.19 -6.62 -132.67
CA THR A 443 29.21 -6.84 -131.57
C THR A 443 29.55 -6.03 -130.31
N THR A 444 28.56 -5.78 -129.45
CA THR A 444 28.61 -4.76 -128.36
C THR A 444 29.15 -5.25 -127.02
N GLY A 445 29.23 -6.56 -126.79
CA GLY A 445 29.94 -7.15 -125.64
C GLY A 445 29.36 -6.90 -124.24
N ILE A 446 28.11 -6.48 -124.07
CA ILE A 446 27.53 -6.15 -122.75
C ILE A 446 27.19 -7.41 -121.92
N THR A 447 27.66 -7.45 -120.66
CA THR A 447 27.23 -8.42 -119.63
C THR A 447 26.65 -7.70 -118.40
N LEU A 448 25.53 -8.21 -117.88
CA LEU A 448 24.82 -7.71 -116.68
C LEU A 448 25.23 -8.52 -115.45
N ASP A 449 25.66 -7.86 -114.37
CA ASP A 449 25.97 -8.53 -113.09
C ASP A 449 24.91 -8.23 -112.03
N SER A 450 24.69 -9.17 -111.11
CA SER A 450 23.56 -9.14 -110.17
C SER A 450 23.85 -8.24 -108.96
N ALA A 451 23.17 -7.10 -108.83
CA ALA A 451 23.25 -6.29 -107.61
C ALA A 451 22.25 -6.80 -106.55
N ARG A 452 22.68 -6.87 -105.27
CA ARG A 452 21.83 -7.30 -104.15
C ARG A 452 21.02 -6.11 -103.62
N ALA A 453 19.71 -6.28 -103.42
CA ALA A 453 18.87 -5.29 -102.73
C ALA A 453 19.36 -5.15 -101.27
N SER A 454 19.76 -3.94 -100.88
CA SER A 454 20.28 -3.63 -99.55
C SER A 454 19.14 -3.48 -98.54
N ILE A 455 18.52 -4.60 -98.16
CA ILE A 455 17.47 -4.62 -97.14
C ILE A 455 18.12 -4.73 -95.76
N SER A 456 17.98 -3.69 -94.93
CA SER A 456 18.47 -3.68 -93.54
C SER A 456 17.32 -3.82 -92.55
N GLU A 457 17.28 -4.91 -91.79
CA GLU A 457 16.36 -5.07 -90.66
C GLU A 457 17.10 -4.72 -89.36
N THR A 458 16.69 -3.63 -88.69
CA THR A 458 17.25 -3.27 -87.36
C THR A 458 16.51 -4.01 -86.26
N SER A 459 17.24 -4.66 -85.34
CA SER A 459 16.65 -5.31 -84.16
C SER A 459 15.77 -4.32 -83.36
N LYS A 460 14.53 -4.73 -83.03
CA LYS A 460 13.59 -3.96 -82.21
C LYS A 460 13.47 -4.60 -80.82
N GLY A 461 13.86 -3.84 -79.80
CA GLY A 461 13.84 -4.23 -78.38
C GLY A 461 15.07 -3.67 -77.67
N ASN A 462 14.88 -2.92 -76.58
CA ASN A 462 15.98 -2.28 -75.83
C ASN A 462 16.43 -3.09 -74.60
N GLY A 463 15.89 -4.31 -74.44
CA GLY A 463 16.21 -5.20 -73.32
C GLY A 463 15.87 -4.63 -71.93
N GLN A 464 15.09 -3.53 -71.86
CA GLN A 464 14.76 -2.91 -70.59
C GLN A 464 13.78 -3.80 -69.82
N ALA A 465 14.08 -4.03 -68.54
CA ALA A 465 13.15 -4.68 -67.64
C ALA A 465 11.88 -3.83 -67.54
N PHE A 466 10.72 -4.48 -67.49
CA PHE A 466 9.47 -3.81 -67.18
C PHE A 466 8.93 -4.34 -65.86
N SER A 467 8.23 -3.45 -65.15
CA SER A 467 7.53 -3.82 -63.94
C SER A 467 6.30 -4.64 -64.30
N ASN A 468 6.15 -5.81 -63.68
CA ASN A 468 4.92 -6.60 -63.74
C ASN A 468 4.04 -6.37 -62.49
N LEU A 469 4.24 -5.25 -61.78
CA LEU A 469 3.39 -4.91 -60.64
C LEU A 469 2.01 -4.43 -61.13
N PRO A 470 0.91 -5.07 -60.68
CA PRO A 470 -0.43 -4.50 -60.86
C PRO A 470 -0.54 -3.14 -60.14
N PRO A 471 -1.50 -2.27 -60.54
CA PRO A 471 -1.82 -1.07 -59.76
C PRO A 471 -2.08 -1.44 -58.29
N PHE A 472 -1.41 -0.77 -57.37
CA PHE A 472 -1.46 -1.11 -55.94
C PHE A 472 -1.76 0.10 -55.06
N TYR A 473 -2.34 -0.17 -53.90
CA TYR A 473 -2.48 0.78 -52.80
C TYR A 473 -1.69 0.25 -51.60
N SER A 474 -0.76 1.04 -51.07
CA SER A 474 0.14 0.60 -50.01
C SER A 474 -0.48 0.79 -48.63
N LEU A 475 -0.61 -0.31 -47.89
CA LEU A 475 -0.94 -0.34 -46.47
C LEU A 475 0.24 -0.89 -45.67
N ALA A 476 0.40 -0.43 -44.43
CA ALA A 476 1.29 -1.06 -43.48
C ALA A 476 0.72 -2.41 -43.02
N PHE A 477 1.59 -3.35 -42.66
CA PHE A 477 1.20 -4.57 -41.97
C PHE A 477 1.63 -4.47 -40.52
N LEU A 478 0.69 -4.67 -39.59
CA LEU A 478 0.97 -4.65 -38.16
C LEU A 478 0.74 -6.01 -37.54
N MET A 479 1.63 -6.44 -36.66
CA MET A 479 1.51 -7.66 -35.86
C MET A 479 1.19 -7.32 -34.40
N LYS A 480 0.20 -7.99 -33.82
CA LYS A 480 -0.17 -7.80 -32.40
C LYS A 480 0.91 -8.36 -31.49
N MET A 481 1.43 -7.55 -30.57
CA MET A 481 2.56 -7.88 -29.70
C MET A 481 2.14 -8.18 -28.25
N THR A 482 1.06 -7.57 -27.76
CA THR A 482 0.54 -7.74 -26.40
C THR A 482 -0.87 -8.33 -26.45
N GLY A 483 -1.17 -9.29 -25.58
CA GLY A 483 -2.48 -9.91 -25.41
C GLY A 483 -2.85 -9.98 -23.94
#